data_AF-A0A355EXL2-F1
#
_entry.id   AF-A0A355EXL2-F1
#
_cell.length_a   1.000
_cell.length_b   1.000
_cell.length_c   1.000
_cell.angle_alpha   90.00
_cell.angle_beta   90.00
_cell.angle_gamma   90.00
#
_symmetry.space_group_name_H-M   'P 1'
#
loop_
_entity.id
_entity.type
_entity.pdbx_description
1 polymer ?
#
loop_
_entity_poly.entity_id
_entity_poly.type
_entity_poly.pdbx_seq_one_letter_code
_entity_poly.pdbx_strand_id
1 'polypeptide(L)'
;MRREIEGERVFVERISSTAELPLSEESKKILAYASHEAESMLHATVGSEHLLIGLLRVEGCTAMRILAQHGFDVYTVREEVLA
;
A
#
# COMPACT_ATOMS: atom_id res chain seq x y z
N MET A 1 -13.07 7.77 0.97
CA MET A 1 -11.95 6.87 1.31
C MET A 1 -11.81 6.57 2.82
N ARG A 2 -11.52 7.53 3.72
CA ARG A 2 -11.29 7.22 5.16
C ARG A 2 -12.38 6.36 5.83
N ARG A 3 -13.66 6.72 5.66
CA ARG A 3 -14.81 5.99 6.22
C ARG A 3 -14.90 4.54 5.73
N GLU A 4 -14.48 4.29 4.50
CA GLU A 4 -14.51 2.96 3.88
C GLU A 4 -13.40 2.07 4.43
N ILE A 5 -12.20 2.62 4.59
CA ILE A 5 -11.09 1.95 5.29
C ILE A 5 -11.48 1.62 6.74
N GLU A 6 -12.14 2.56 7.42
CA GLU A 6 -12.61 2.36 8.80
C GLU A 6 -13.78 1.37 8.89
N GLY A 7 -14.57 1.24 7.82
CA GLY A 7 -15.68 0.28 7.73
C GLY A 7 -15.20 -1.16 7.48
N GLU A 8 -14.11 -1.33 6.75
CA GLU A 8 -13.54 -2.64 6.39
C GLU A 8 -12.61 -3.22 7.49
N ARG A 9 -12.60 -2.64 8.69
CA ARG A 9 -11.70 -3.05 9.77
C ARG A 9 -12.00 -4.49 10.17
N VAL A 10 -11.02 -5.37 9.99
CA VAL A 10 -10.97 -6.63 10.71
C VAL A 10 -10.96 -6.29 12.20
N PHE A 11 -11.91 -6.85 12.96
CA PHE A 11 -11.97 -6.67 14.41
C PHE A 11 -10.80 -7.44 15.02
N VAL A 12 -9.61 -6.83 15.01
CA VAL A 12 -8.45 -7.36 15.72
C VAL A 12 -8.66 -6.97 17.17
N GLU A 13 -8.85 -7.96 18.03
CA GLU A 13 -8.86 -7.76 19.48
C GLU A 13 -7.63 -6.92 19.86
N ARG A 14 -7.83 -5.78 20.53
CA ARG A 14 -6.72 -4.87 20.83
C ARG A 14 -5.73 -5.61 21.73
N ILE A 15 -4.66 -6.11 21.14
CA ILE A 15 -3.54 -6.68 21.87
C ILE A 15 -2.80 -5.52 22.53
N SER A 16 -2.59 -5.61 23.86
CA SER A 16 -1.92 -4.58 24.64
C SER A 16 -0.52 -4.28 24.06
N SER A 17 -0.18 -3.00 24.01
CA SER A 17 0.80 -2.37 23.13
C SER A 17 2.28 -2.58 23.50
N THR A 18 2.74 -3.82 23.65
CA THR A 18 4.18 -4.09 23.92
C THR A 18 4.79 -5.19 23.04
N ALA A 19 3.99 -5.89 22.24
CA ALA A 19 4.49 -6.92 21.34
C ALA A 19 4.64 -6.36 19.92
N GLU A 20 5.78 -6.61 19.28
CA GLU A 20 5.94 -6.38 17.85
C GLU A 20 4.87 -7.17 17.10
N LEU A 21 3.95 -6.45 16.44
CA LEU A 21 2.94 -7.07 15.60
C LEU A 21 3.60 -7.44 14.27
N PRO A 22 3.59 -8.73 13.87
CA PRO A 22 4.15 -9.11 12.59
C PRO A 22 3.35 -8.47 11.45
N LEU A 23 4.05 -8.08 10.40
CA LEU A 23 3.40 -7.65 9.16
C LEU A 23 2.64 -8.82 8.54
N SER A 24 1.47 -8.53 7.98
CA SER A 24 0.77 -9.46 7.09
C SER A 24 1.61 -9.79 5.85
N GLU A 25 1.32 -10.91 5.20
CA GLU A 25 2.00 -11.29 3.95
C GLU A 25 1.75 -10.26 2.85
N GLU A 26 0.54 -9.70 2.79
CA GLU A 26 0.17 -8.61 1.90
C GLU A 26 1.01 -7.36 2.19
N SER A 27 1.15 -6.97 3.46
CA SER A 27 1.97 -5.81 3.84
C SER A 27 3.44 -5.99 3.47
N LYS A 28 4.00 -7.19 3.65
CA LYS A 28 5.39 -7.49 3.21
C LYS A 28 5.54 -7.35 1.70
N LYS A 29 4.58 -7.85 0.91
CA LYS A 29 4.57 -7.71 -0.55
C LYS A 29 4.45 -6.25 -0.99
N ILE A 30 3.57 -5.47 -0.36
CA ILE A 30 3.40 -4.04 -0.61
C ILE A 30 4.73 -3.30 -0.43
N LEU A 31 5.42 -3.54 0.69
CA LEU A 31 6.71 -2.92 0.98
C LEU A 31 7.79 -3.36 -0.01
N ALA A 32 7.83 -4.64 -0.40
CA ALA A 32 8.76 -5.12 -1.42
C ALA A 32 8.52 -4.44 -2.77
N TYR A 33 7.26 -4.29 -3.20
CA TYR A 33 6.94 -3.56 -4.44
C TYR A 33 7.29 -2.08 -4.36
N ALA A 34 7.04 -1.42 -3.22
CA ALA A 34 7.40 -0.03 -3.03
C ALA A 34 8.92 0.19 -3.12
N SER A 35 9.72 -0.68 -2.47
CA SER A 35 11.18 -0.64 -2.57
C SER A 35 11.67 -0.84 -4.01
N HIS A 36 11.10 -1.82 -4.72
CA HIS A 36 11.45 -2.07 -6.12
C HIS A 36 11.09 -0.90 -7.03
N GLU A 37 9.97 -0.22 -6.77
CA GLU A 37 9.56 0.94 -7.55
C GLU A 37 10.53 2.11 -7.37
N ALA A 38 10.92 2.41 -6.12
CA ALA A 38 11.91 3.45 -5.82
C ALA A 38 13.26 3.17 -6.47
N GLU A 39 13.72 1.91 -6.41
CA GLU A 39 14.94 1.47 -7.09
C GLU A 39 14.84 1.66 -8.61
N SER A 40 13.70 1.28 -9.21
CA SER A 40 13.48 1.41 -10.65
C SER A 40 13.47 2.87 -11.14
N MET A 41 13.11 3.80 -10.26
CA MET A 41 13.09 5.25 -10.51
C MET A 41 14.40 5.95 -10.09
N LEU A 42 15.38 5.20 -9.59
CA LEU A 42 16.64 5.73 -9.04
C LEU A 42 16.43 6.71 -7.86
N HIS A 43 15.33 6.55 -7.13
CA HIS A 43 15.05 7.30 -5.91
C HIS A 43 15.79 6.68 -4.72
N ALA A 44 16.54 7.50 -3.97
CA ALA A 44 17.37 7.03 -2.86
C ALA A 44 16.56 6.49 -1.67
N THR A 45 15.26 6.82 -1.59
CA THR A 45 14.39 6.47 -0.47
C THR A 45 12.99 6.11 -0.96
N VAL A 46 12.33 5.20 -0.25
CA VAL A 46 10.92 4.86 -0.49
C VAL A 46 10.02 5.97 0.06
N GLY A 47 9.55 6.84 -0.82
CA GLY A 47 8.49 7.82 -0.54
C GLY A 47 7.07 7.23 -0.55
N SER A 48 6.08 8.08 -0.22
CA SER A 48 4.66 7.71 -0.17
C SER A 48 4.09 7.28 -1.51
N GLU A 49 4.63 7.82 -2.59
CA GLU A 49 4.27 7.54 -3.98
C GLU A 49 4.62 6.10 -4.38
N HIS A 50 5.80 5.63 -3.99
CA HIS A 50 6.20 4.24 -4.18
C HIS A 50 5.34 3.30 -3.35
N LEU A 51 4.98 3.71 -2.12
CA LEU A 51 4.07 2.94 -1.28
C LEU A 51 2.67 2.83 -1.90
N LEU A 52 2.16 3.91 -2.49
CA LEU A 52 0.90 3.92 -3.22
C LEU A 52 0.95 2.95 -4.42
N ILE A 53 2.03 2.97 -5.19
CA ILE A 53 2.24 2.01 -6.29
C ILE A 53 2.30 0.58 -5.74
N GLY A 54 3.01 0.34 -4.64
CA GLY A 54 3.07 -0.95 -3.97
C GLY A 54 1.69 -1.46 -3.51
N LEU A 55 0.84 -0.57 -2.99
CA LEU A 55 -0.54 -0.88 -2.60
C LEU A 55 -1.39 -1.29 -3.81
N LEU A 56 -1.27 -0.60 -4.93
CA LEU A 56 -1.99 -0.89 -6.17
C LEU A 56 -1.53 -2.20 -6.84
N ARG A 57 -0.27 -2.61 -6.62
CA ARG A 57 0.32 -3.83 -7.20
C ARG A 57 -0.04 -5.12 -6.47
N VAL A 58 -0.49 -5.07 -5.22
CA VAL A 58 -0.92 -6.27 -4.48
C VAL A 58 -2.40 -6.56 -4.76
N GLU A 59 -2.63 -7.47 -5.69
CA GLU A 59 -3.97 -7.93 -6.03
C GLU A 59 -4.69 -8.58 -4.84
N GLY A 60 -6.01 -8.39 -4.77
CA GLY A 60 -6.86 -8.95 -3.74
C GLY A 60 -6.79 -8.27 -2.37
N CYS A 61 -5.82 -7.39 -2.11
CA CYS A 61 -5.78 -6.68 -0.83
C CYS A 61 -6.86 -5.59 -0.75
N THR A 62 -7.33 -5.32 0.48
CA THR A 62 -8.37 -4.30 0.73
C THR A 62 -7.97 -2.93 0.23
N ALA A 63 -6.70 -2.54 0.40
CA ALA A 63 -6.21 -1.24 -0.04
C ALA A 63 -6.31 -1.07 -1.56
N MET A 64 -5.87 -2.07 -2.34
CA MET A 64 -6.00 -2.07 -3.81
C MET A 64 -7.46 -1.90 -4.22
N ARG A 65 -8.37 -2.69 -3.63
CA ARG A 65 -9.81 -2.63 -3.96
C ARG A 65 -10.39 -1.23 -3.72
N ILE A 66 -10.12 -0.64 -2.56
CA ILE A 66 -10.60 0.71 -2.23
C ILE A 66 -10.01 1.73 -3.20
N LEU A 67 -8.70 1.71 -3.43
CA LEU A 67 -8.04 2.66 -4.33
C LEU A 67 -8.59 2.55 -5.77
N ALA A 68 -8.77 1.34 -6.29
CA ALA A 68 -9.37 1.12 -7.61
C ALA A 68 -10.81 1.65 -7.70
N GLN A 69 -11.62 1.51 -6.64
CA GLN A 69 -12.98 2.08 -6.58
C GLN A 69 -12.99 3.61 -6.61
N HIS A 70 -11.91 4.27 -6.16
CA HIS A 70 -11.73 5.72 -6.28
C HIS A 70 -11.01 6.14 -7.57
N GLY A 71 -10.82 5.22 -8.52
CA GLY A 71 -10.27 5.51 -9.85
C GLY A 71 -8.74 5.56 -9.90
N PHE A 72 -8.04 5.07 -8.88
CA PHE A 72 -6.59 4.92 -8.95
C PHE A 72 -6.22 3.65 -9.70
N ASP A 73 -5.37 3.78 -10.71
CA ASP A 73 -4.72 2.67 -11.39
C ASP A 73 -3.20 2.80 -11.30
N VAL A 74 -2.52 1.65 -11.34
CA VAL A 74 -1.06 1.59 -11.18
C VAL A 74 -0.31 2.31 -12.29
N TYR A 75 -0.85 2.36 -13.50
CA TYR A 75 -0.16 2.92 -14.66
C TYR A 75 -0.18 4.45 -14.60
N THR A 76 -1.35 5.05 -14.42
CA THR A 76 -1.50 6.50 -14.29
C THR A 76 -0.76 7.04 -13.08
N VAL A 77 -0.83 6.36 -11.92
CA VAL A 77 -0.06 6.79 -10.74
C VAL A 77 1.44 6.74 -11.02
N ARG A 78 1.94 5.71 -11.71
CA ARG A 78 3.35 5.61 -12.06
C ARG A 78 3.78 6.70 -13.05
N GLU A 79 2.95 7.04 -14.03
CA GLU A 79 3.23 8.13 -14.97
C GLU A 79 3.32 9.48 -14.26
N GLU A 80 2.40 9.79 -13.34
CA GLU A 80 2.41 11.03 -12.55
C GLU A 80 3.66 11.17 -11.66
N VAL A 81 4.21 10.06 -11.17
CA VAL A 81 5.43 10.07 -10.33
C VAL A 81 6.71 10.29 -11.15
N LEU A 82 6.70 9.87 -12.42
CA LEU A 82 7.84 10.03 -13.33
C LEU A 82 7.88 11.41 -14.02
N ALA A 83 6.78 12.15 -13.99
CA ALA A 83 6.66 13.49 -14.57
C ALA A 83 7.37 14.56 -13.73
#